data_AF-E7DT70-F1
#
_entry.id   AF-E7DT70-F1
#
_cell.length_a   1.000
_cell.length_b   1.000
_cell.length_c   1.000
_cell.angle_alpha   90.00
_cell.angle_beta   90.00
_cell.angle_gamma   90.00
#
_symmetry.space_group_name_H-M   'P 1'
#
loop_
_entity.id
_entity.type
_entity.pdbx_description
1 polymer ?
#
loop_
_entity_poly.entity_id
_entity_poly.type
_entity_poly.pdbx_seq_one_letter_code
_entity_poly.pdbx_strand_id
1 'polypeptide(L)'
;MAWNSQMMLTLWIVTIVLIFSSSRCERILDLRKTKKSCKNGEVLGCVSGHGPPGCSENECGMGPRPKACFFDCHYGCWCTGKLYRRKRDRKCVPKHECLL
;
A
#
# COMPACT_ATOMS: atom_id res chain seq x y z
N MET A 1 50.23 -3.09 12.66
CA MET A 1 49.23 -2.02 12.52
C MET A 1 47.98 -2.44 13.30
N ALA A 2 47.79 -1.93 14.53
CA ALA A 2 46.66 -2.30 15.37
C ALA A 2 45.47 -1.40 15.02
N TRP A 3 44.50 -1.94 14.29
CA TRP A 3 43.26 -1.23 14.00
C TRP A 3 42.49 -1.07 15.31
N ASN A 4 42.31 0.17 15.76
CA ASN A 4 41.64 0.49 17.01
C ASN A 4 40.19 -0.04 16.98
N SER A 5 39.80 -0.85 17.98
CA SER A 5 38.48 -1.48 18.08
C SER A 5 37.33 -0.46 17.93
N GLN A 6 37.54 0.76 18.41
CA GLN A 6 36.57 1.85 18.29
C GLN A 6 36.36 2.35 16.85
N MET A 7 37.38 2.30 16.00
CA MET A 7 37.29 2.71 14.59
C MET A 7 36.52 1.69 13.75
N MET A 8 36.57 0.40 14.10
CA MET A 8 35.75 -0.62 13.43
C MET A 8 34.27 -0.46 13.79
N LEU A 9 33.96 -0.27 15.07
CA LEU A 9 32.57 -0.12 15.53
C LEU A 9 31.88 1.10 14.89
N THR A 10 32.57 2.24 14.78
CA THR A 10 32.01 3.44 14.14
C THR A 10 31.74 3.22 12.65
N LEU A 11 32.66 2.57 11.92
CA LEU A 11 32.47 2.23 10.50
C LEU A 11 31.25 1.34 10.28
N TRP A 12 31.06 0.33 11.14
CA TRP A 12 29.89 -0.57 11.09
C TRP A 12 28.57 0.16 11.38
N ILE A 13 28.55 1.05 12.38
CA ILE A 13 27.34 1.82 12.70
C ILE A 13 26.98 2.75 11.54
N VAL A 14 27.95 3.44 10.95
CA VAL A 14 27.73 4.32 9.81
C VAL A 14 27.17 3.54 8.61
N THR A 15 27.72 2.37 8.30
CA THR A 15 27.22 1.54 7.20
C THR A 15 25.80 1.03 7.45
N ILE A 16 25.48 0.57 8.67
CA ILE A 16 24.12 0.15 9.03
C ILE A 16 23.13 1.32 8.90
N VAL A 17 23.50 2.51 9.37
CA VAL A 17 22.66 3.71 9.26
C VAL A 17 22.42 4.09 7.80
N LEU A 18 23.46 4.02 6.95
CA LEU A 18 23.34 4.31 5.52
C LEU A 18 22.42 3.31 4.79
N ILE A 19 22.53 2.00 5.09
CA ILE A 19 21.65 0.97 4.52
C ILE A 19 20.19 1.17 4.97
N PHE A 20 19.99 1.52 6.23
CA PHE A 20 18.64 1.71 6.77
C PHE A 20 17.99 3.01 6.26
N SER A 21 18.78 4.04 5.99
CA SER A 21 18.27 5.29 5.43
C SER A 21 17.97 5.18 3.93
N SER A 22 18.77 4.45 3.14
CA SER A 22 18.48 4.19 1.72
C SER A 22 17.18 3.39 1.53
N SER A 23 16.99 2.33 2.32
CA SER A 23 15.78 1.49 2.27
C SER A 23 14.50 2.21 2.71
N ARG A 24 14.59 3.21 3.59
CA ARG A 24 13.45 4.11 3.90
C ARG A 24 13.16 5.08 2.76
N CYS A 25 14.19 5.62 2.11
CA CYS A 25 14.03 6.50 0.95
C CYS A 25 13.33 5.81 -0.22
N GLU A 26 13.71 4.57 -0.55
CA GLU A 26 13.07 3.79 -1.61
C GLU A 26 11.57 3.60 -1.35
N ARG A 27 11.20 3.20 -0.11
CA ARG A 27 9.78 3.07 0.28
C ARG A 27 8.98 4.36 0.14
N ILE A 28 9.57 5.51 0.47
CA ILE A 28 8.92 6.82 0.31
C ILE A 28 8.73 7.17 -1.17
N LEU A 29 9.71 6.83 -2.00
CA LEU A 29 9.69 7.10 -3.44
C LEU A 29 8.65 6.23 -4.15
N ASP A 30 8.56 4.95 -3.78
CA ASP A 30 7.50 4.05 -4.24
C ASP A 30 6.13 4.56 -3.80
N LEU A 31 5.92 4.89 -2.53
CA LEU A 31 4.65 5.46 -2.06
C LEU A 31 4.25 6.71 -2.86
N ARG A 32 5.22 7.58 -3.16
CA ARG A 32 4.98 8.81 -3.93
C ARG A 32 4.62 8.49 -5.38
N LYS A 33 5.24 7.47 -5.97
CA LYS A 33 4.92 6.97 -7.32
C LYS A 33 3.52 6.35 -7.35
N THR A 34 3.18 5.53 -6.34
CA THR A 34 1.83 4.97 -6.16
C THR A 34 0.79 6.08 -5.98
N LYS A 35 1.10 7.12 -5.20
CA LYS A 35 0.21 8.29 -5.01
C LYS A 35 -0.15 8.97 -6.32
N LYS A 36 0.84 9.16 -7.20
CA LYS A 36 0.64 9.77 -8.52
C LYS A 36 -0.11 8.86 -9.49
N SER A 37 -0.14 7.55 -9.24
CA SER A 37 -0.82 6.55 -10.06
C SER A 37 -2.27 6.30 -9.64
N CYS A 38 -2.70 6.76 -8.47
CA CYS A 38 -4.08 6.57 -8.02
C CYS A 38 -5.04 7.37 -8.91
N LYS A 39 -6.15 6.73 -9.27
CA LYS A 39 -7.20 7.34 -10.10
C LYS A 39 -8.09 8.25 -9.26
N ASN A 40 -8.88 9.11 -9.91
CA ASN A 40 -9.88 9.93 -9.23
C ASN A 40 -10.85 9.05 -8.43
N GLY A 41 -11.09 9.40 -7.16
CA GLY A 41 -11.93 8.62 -6.26
C GLY A 41 -11.21 7.46 -5.54
N GLU A 42 -9.89 7.34 -5.73
CA GLU A 42 -9.01 6.48 -4.93
C GLU A 42 -8.22 7.30 -3.91
N VAL A 43 -7.95 6.71 -2.74
CA VAL A 43 -7.03 7.25 -1.74
C VAL A 43 -5.85 6.29 -1.60
N LEU A 44 -4.64 6.86 -1.61
CA LEU A 44 -3.46 6.12 -1.23
C LEU A 44 -3.49 5.92 0.29
N GLY A 45 -3.50 4.67 0.72
CA GLY A 45 -3.49 4.34 2.12
C GLY A 45 -3.07 2.91 2.37
N CYS A 46 -2.82 2.62 3.64
CA CYS A 46 -2.84 1.26 4.11
C CYS A 46 -4.26 0.93 4.54
N VAL A 47 -4.82 -0.15 4.00
CA VAL A 47 -6.10 -0.70 4.44
C VAL A 47 -5.81 -2.07 5.05
N SER A 48 -6.18 -2.22 6.31
CA SER A 48 -6.25 -3.52 7.00
C SER A 48 -7.52 -4.24 6.57
N GLY A 49 -7.48 -5.56 6.46
CA GLY A 49 -8.57 -6.32 5.83
C GLY A 49 -8.32 -6.50 4.34
N HIS A 50 -7.09 -6.86 3.93
CA HIS A 50 -6.83 -7.28 2.54
C HIS A 50 -7.27 -8.75 2.35
N GLY A 51 -7.42 -9.21 1.11
CA GLY A 51 -7.65 -10.64 0.84
C GLY A 51 -8.58 -10.86 -0.34
N PRO A 52 -9.50 -11.84 -0.27
CA PRO A 52 -10.45 -12.05 -1.34
C PRO A 52 -11.21 -10.74 -1.66
N PRO A 53 -11.61 -10.58 -2.92
CA PRO A 53 -12.21 -9.35 -3.40
C PRO A 53 -13.46 -9.04 -2.52
N GLY A 54 -13.61 -7.79 -2.07
CA GLY A 54 -14.64 -7.36 -1.10
C GLY A 54 -14.21 -7.17 0.34
N CYS A 55 -12.96 -7.52 0.68
CA CYS A 55 -12.40 -7.36 2.03
C CYS A 55 -11.98 -5.91 2.34
N SER A 56 -11.18 -5.31 1.47
CA SER A 56 -10.58 -3.99 1.69
C SER A 56 -11.41 -2.86 1.07
N GLU A 57 -12.05 -3.13 -0.06
CA GLU A 57 -12.92 -2.18 -0.76
C GLU A 57 -14.15 -2.88 -1.32
N ASN A 58 -15.18 -2.11 -1.63
CA ASN A 58 -16.35 -2.67 -2.30
C ASN A 58 -16.05 -2.87 -3.78
N GLU A 59 -16.45 -4.00 -4.35
CA GLU A 59 -16.36 -4.25 -5.79
C GLU A 59 -17.75 -4.37 -6.41
N CYS A 60 -17.88 -3.93 -7.66
CA CYS A 60 -19.11 -4.09 -8.42
C CYS A 60 -19.39 -5.58 -8.71
N GLY A 61 -20.66 -5.98 -8.58
CA GLY A 61 -21.12 -7.34 -8.89
C GLY A 61 -20.71 -8.40 -7.86
N MET A 62 -20.38 -7.97 -6.65
CA MET A 62 -19.95 -8.88 -5.59
C MET A 62 -21.09 -9.26 -4.66
N GLY A 63 -21.11 -10.54 -4.27
CA GLY A 63 -22.02 -11.09 -3.27
C GLY A 63 -21.70 -10.64 -1.83
N PRO A 64 -22.21 -11.34 -0.80
CA PRO A 64 -21.92 -11.00 0.58
C PRO A 64 -20.42 -11.00 0.86
N ARG A 65 -19.96 -10.05 1.69
CA ARG A 65 -18.53 -9.88 1.99
C ARG A 65 -17.95 -11.21 2.52
N PRO A 66 -16.72 -11.55 2.10
CA PRO A 66 -16.02 -12.71 2.64
C PRO A 66 -15.89 -12.62 4.16
N LYS A 67 -16.07 -13.75 4.86
CA LYS A 67 -15.99 -13.83 6.33
C LYS A 67 -14.56 -13.69 6.86
N ALA A 68 -13.57 -13.93 6.01
CA ALA A 68 -12.16 -13.92 6.38
C ALA A 68 -11.41 -12.91 5.51
N CYS A 69 -10.98 -11.82 6.14
CA CYS A 69 -10.06 -10.84 5.58
C CYS A 69 -8.77 -10.88 6.39
N PHE A 70 -7.63 -10.76 5.73
CA PHE A 70 -6.33 -10.69 6.37
C PHE A 70 -6.16 -9.32 7.04
N PHE A 71 -5.59 -9.32 8.25
CA PHE A 71 -5.36 -8.09 9.01
C PHE A 71 -4.05 -7.38 8.64
N ASP A 72 -3.33 -7.87 7.63
CA ASP A 72 -2.11 -7.26 7.15
C ASP A 72 -2.41 -5.92 6.45
N CYS A 73 -1.46 -5.00 6.63
CA CYS A 73 -1.53 -3.64 6.11
C CYS A 73 -1.03 -3.64 4.66
N HIS A 74 -1.95 -3.60 3.70
CA HIS A 74 -1.57 -3.52 2.29
C HIS A 74 -1.64 -2.07 1.79
N TYR A 75 -0.48 -1.52 1.42
CA TYR A 75 -0.39 -0.18 0.84
C TYR A 75 -0.82 -0.19 -0.63
N GLY A 76 -1.73 0.71 -0.99
CA GLY A 76 -2.20 0.80 -2.36
C GLY A 76 -3.22 1.92 -2.56
N CYS A 77 -3.75 2.00 -3.78
CA CYS A 77 -4.85 2.90 -4.14
C CYS A 77 -6.18 2.16 -3.91
N TRP A 78 -6.97 2.70 -2.99
CA TRP A 78 -8.22 2.09 -2.51
C TRP A 78 -9.40 3.01 -2.81
N CYS A 79 -10.53 2.45 -3.25
CA CYS A 79 -11.75 3.23 -3.41
C CYS A 79 -12.22 3.80 -2.06
N THR A 80 -12.55 5.10 -2.03
CA THR A 80 -12.98 5.75 -0.78
C THR A 80 -14.49 5.66 -0.56
N GLY A 81 -14.88 5.68 0.72
CA GLY A 81 -16.28 5.87 1.13
C GLY A 81 -17.24 4.79 0.61
N LYS A 82 -18.27 5.21 -0.13
CA LYS A 82 -19.33 4.35 -0.69
C LYS A 82 -19.11 4.06 -2.18
N LEU A 83 -17.90 4.26 -2.69
CA LEU A 83 -17.54 3.88 -4.06
C LEU A 83 -17.26 2.39 -4.14
N TYR A 84 -17.43 1.86 -5.35
CA TYR A 84 -17.26 0.47 -5.71
C TYR A 84 -16.27 0.41 -6.86
N ARG A 85 -15.30 -0.50 -6.80
CA ARG A 85 -14.37 -0.75 -7.90
C ARG A 85 -15.09 -1.51 -9.00
N ARG A 86 -15.23 -0.88 -10.17
CA ARG A 86 -15.81 -1.51 -11.37
C ARG A 86 -14.79 -2.42 -12.03
N LYS A 87 -15.16 -3.66 -12.33
CA LYS A 87 -14.22 -4.65 -12.90
C LYS A 87 -13.70 -4.30 -14.29
N ARG A 88 -14.52 -3.64 -15.13
CA ARG A 88 -14.20 -3.33 -16.54
C ARG A 88 -12.99 -2.39 -16.67
N ASP A 89 -12.97 -1.29 -15.92
CA ASP A 89 -11.99 -0.21 -16.06
C ASP A 89 -11.23 0.11 -14.76
N ARG A 90 -11.48 -0.67 -13.71
CA ARG A 90 -10.93 -0.49 -12.36
C ARG A 90 -11.12 0.94 -11.84
N LYS A 91 -12.25 1.58 -12.16
CA LYS A 91 -12.60 2.89 -11.59
C LYS A 91 -13.46 2.73 -10.35
N CYS A 92 -13.28 3.65 -9.40
CA CYS A 92 -14.12 3.77 -8.22
C CYS A 92 -15.35 4.60 -8.57
N VAL A 93 -16.51 3.95 -8.59
CA VAL A 93 -17.77 4.55 -9.05
C VAL A 93 -18.87 4.33 -8.02
N PRO A 94 -19.93 5.14 -8.00
CA PRO A 94 -21.09 4.89 -7.17
C PRO A 94 -21.74 3.55 -7.52
N LYS A 95 -22.44 2.94 -6.54
CA LYS A 95 -23.10 1.63 -6.73
C LYS A 95 -24.04 1.57 -7.94
N HIS A 96 -24.74 2.65 -8.25
CA HIS A 96 -25.69 2.68 -9.38
C HIS A 96 -24.99 2.57 -10.74
N GLU A 97 -23.72 2.96 -10.85
CA GLU A 97 -22.96 2.82 -12.08
C GLU A 97 -22.29 1.43 -12.23
N CYS A 98 -22.40 0.56 -11.22
CA CYS A 98 -21.92 -0.82 -11.32
C CYS A 98 -22.74 -1.68 -12.29
N LEU A 99 -23.94 -1.25 -12.65
CA LEU A 99 -24.89 -1.99 -13.50
C LEU A 99 -24.74 -1.65 -15.00
N LEU A 100 -23.81 -0.74 -15.34
CA LEU A 100 -23.44 -0.28 -16.70
C LEU A 100 -22.09 -0.89 -17.16
#